data_AF-A0AA41MEP2-F1
#
_entry.id   AF-A0AA41MEP2-F1
#
_cell.length_a   1.000
_cell.length_b   1.000
_cell.length_c   1.000
_cell.angle_alpha   90.00
_cell.angle_beta   90.00
_cell.angle_gamma   90.00
#
_symmetry.space_group_name_H-M   'P 1'
#
loop_
_entity.id
_entity.type
_entity.pdbx_description
1 polymer ?
#
loop_
_entity_poly.entity_id
_entity_poly.type
_entity_poly.pdbx_seq_one_letter_code
_entity_poly.pdbx_strand_id
1 'polypeptide(L)'
;MAYDLLDIERDTYRCETTGLSEAREKTVLLDEDDDLWVELRHMHIADVSKRVTELLKTFCESKSLTTDKANIKDLSHILKKMLQYQMELSKYSTHLHLADDCMKHFKGYVEKLCSVEQDLAMGSDAEGEKIKDDMKLIPVLLDAAVPPYDKILVLLLYILLWNGVSEENLAKLIQHANVQAYSSLIRNLEQLGGTVINPGCSGTLIQLERREQREPTYQLSCWTPIIKDMMEDMVEDGLDQKLWPFVSDLAPTSSTQAAVSAHFGHWHKNKVGIEARPGSRLIVYTCTSWVVWPCQR
;
A
#
# COMPACT_ATOMS: atom_id res chain seq x y z
N MET A 1 1.18 -3.32 4.16
CA MET A 1 1.71 -3.88 5.43
C MET A 1 1.82 -5.41 5.42
N ALA A 2 0.71 -6.16 5.34
CA ALA A 2 0.75 -7.63 5.49
C ALA A 2 1.72 -8.34 4.54
N TYR A 3 1.66 -8.05 3.24
CA TYR A 3 2.54 -8.63 2.21
C TYR A 3 4.02 -8.23 2.32
N ASP A 4 4.32 -7.19 3.10
CA ASP A 4 5.68 -6.71 3.29
C ASP A 4 6.31 -7.29 4.57
N LEU A 5 5.52 -7.42 5.63
CA LEU A 5 6.00 -7.87 6.94
C LEU A 5 5.87 -9.37 7.19
N LEU A 6 4.93 -10.03 6.53
CA LEU A 6 4.59 -11.43 6.77
C LEU A 6 4.97 -12.27 5.56
N ASP A 7 5.25 -13.54 5.81
CA ASP A 7 5.56 -14.53 4.78
C ASP A 7 4.26 -14.98 4.07
N ILE A 8 3.77 -14.13 3.16
CA ILE A 8 2.59 -14.38 2.33
C ILE A 8 3.07 -14.75 0.92
N GLU A 9 2.94 -16.03 0.59
CA GLU A 9 3.32 -16.56 -0.72
C GLU A 9 2.07 -16.82 -1.55
N ARG A 10 1.95 -16.24 -2.75
CA ARG A 10 0.80 -16.44 -3.65
C ARG A 10 -0.54 -16.18 -2.94
N ASP A 11 -0.63 -15.05 -2.26
CA ASP A 11 -1.81 -14.59 -1.52
C ASP A 11 -2.27 -15.56 -0.40
N THR A 12 -1.41 -16.51 -0.02
CA THR A 12 -1.71 -17.50 1.02
C THR A 12 -1.03 -17.11 2.34
N TYR A 13 -1.84 -16.83 3.35
CA TYR A 13 -1.42 -16.56 4.71
C TYR A 13 -1.51 -17.83 5.57
N ARG A 14 -0.43 -18.14 6.30
CA ARG A 14 -0.34 -19.26 7.24
C ARG A 14 -0.41 -18.73 8.67
N CYS A 15 -1.36 -19.22 9.46
CA CYS A 15 -1.46 -18.88 10.89
C CYS A 15 -1.65 -20.12 11.76
N GLU A 16 -1.06 -20.09 12.96
CA GLU A 16 -1.30 -21.11 13.97
C GLU A 16 -2.57 -20.75 14.75
N THR A 17 -3.60 -21.60 14.66
CA THR A 17 -4.79 -21.44 15.49
C THR A 17 -4.69 -22.36 16.71
N THR A 18 -4.75 -21.77 17.91
CA THR A 18 -4.77 -22.52 19.16
C THR A 18 -6.18 -23.09 19.39
N GLY A 19 -6.42 -24.30 18.90
CA GLY A 19 -7.63 -25.06 19.23
C GLY A 19 -7.54 -25.70 20.63
N LEU A 20 -8.67 -26.19 21.15
CA LEU A 20 -8.84 -26.82 22.47
C LEU A 20 -7.96 -28.05 22.77
N SER A 21 -7.12 -28.53 21.85
CA SER A 21 -6.30 -29.72 22.11
C SER A 21 -4.95 -29.77 21.37
N GLU A 22 -4.77 -29.07 20.24
CA GLU A 22 -3.53 -29.04 19.46
C GLU A 22 -3.48 -27.74 18.63
N ALA A 23 -2.30 -27.13 18.52
CA ALA A 23 -2.07 -26.05 17.57
C ALA A 23 -2.23 -26.60 16.15
N ARG A 24 -3.20 -26.07 15.40
CA ARG A 24 -3.42 -26.44 14.00
C ARG A 24 -2.97 -25.28 13.13
N GLU A 25 -2.09 -25.58 12.18
CA GLU A 25 -1.75 -24.65 11.11
C GLU A 25 -2.98 -24.48 10.20
N LYS A 26 -3.39 -23.24 9.99
CA LYS A 26 -4.49 -22.85 9.12
C LYS A 26 -3.91 -22.03 7.98
N THR A 27 -4.21 -22.45 6.76
CA THR A 27 -3.88 -21.71 5.54
C THR A 27 -5.12 -20.98 5.04
N VAL A 28 -4.98 -19.70 4.70
CA VAL A 28 -6.08 -18.86 4.21
C VAL A 28 -5.63 -18.10 2.96
N LEU A 29 -6.48 -18.11 1.93
CA LEU A 29 -6.30 -17.34 0.71
C LEU A 29 -6.90 -15.94 0.89
N LEU A 30 -6.13 -14.90 0.56
CA LEU A 30 -6.52 -13.49 0.66
C LEU A 30 -6.92 -12.96 -0.72
N ASP A 31 -8.16 -13.21 -1.13
CA ASP A 31 -8.68 -12.85 -2.45
C ASP A 31 -10.00 -12.05 -2.40
N GLU A 32 -10.56 -11.73 -3.56
CA GLU A 32 -11.81 -10.98 -3.70
C GLU A 32 -13.06 -11.78 -3.28
N ASP A 33 -12.93 -13.10 -3.02
CA ASP A 33 -14.03 -13.94 -2.51
C ASP A 33 -14.19 -13.79 -0.97
N ASP A 34 -13.22 -13.13 -0.31
CA ASP A 34 -13.32 -12.74 1.09
C ASP A 34 -13.75 -11.27 1.26
N ASP A 35 -15.06 -11.05 1.46
CA ASP A 35 -15.64 -9.73 1.69
C ASP A 35 -14.93 -8.94 2.81
N LEU A 36 -14.47 -9.62 3.87
CA LEU A 36 -13.70 -8.96 4.93
C LEU A 36 -12.36 -8.46 4.44
N TRP A 37 -11.65 -9.24 3.61
CA TRP A 37 -10.38 -8.81 3.03
C TRP A 37 -10.58 -7.58 2.14
N VAL A 38 -11.59 -7.60 1.26
CA VAL A 38 -11.91 -6.48 0.36
C VAL A 38 -12.21 -5.19 1.14
N GLU A 39 -12.93 -5.29 2.26
CA GLU A 39 -13.25 -4.15 3.12
C GLU A 39 -12.04 -3.63 3.91
N LEU A 40 -11.14 -4.52 4.36
CA LEU A 40 -10.06 -4.18 5.30
C LEU A 40 -8.72 -3.85 4.63
N ARG A 41 -8.45 -4.37 3.42
CA ARG A 41 -7.12 -4.33 2.77
C ARG A 41 -6.53 -2.94 2.50
N HIS A 42 -7.37 -1.90 2.47
CA HIS A 42 -6.95 -0.52 2.24
C HIS A 42 -7.06 0.36 3.50
N MET A 43 -7.43 -0.25 4.63
CA MET A 43 -7.57 0.45 5.90
C MET A 43 -6.21 0.51 6.62
N HIS A 44 -5.98 1.60 7.35
CA HIS A 44 -4.79 1.73 8.18
C HIS A 44 -4.82 0.72 9.34
N ILE A 45 -3.67 0.10 9.65
CA ILE A 45 -3.60 -1.01 10.63
C ILE A 45 -4.18 -0.66 12.01
N ALA A 46 -4.05 0.60 12.43
CA ALA A 46 -4.60 1.10 13.70
C ALA A 46 -6.13 0.95 13.81
N ASP A 47 -6.84 0.96 12.68
CA ASP A 47 -8.30 0.89 12.64
C ASP A 47 -8.82 -0.53 12.37
N VAL A 48 -8.00 -1.41 11.78
CA VAL A 48 -8.41 -2.75 11.33
C VAL A 48 -8.99 -3.58 12.48
N SER A 49 -8.28 -3.73 13.61
CA SER A 49 -8.76 -4.56 14.73
C SER A 49 -10.08 -4.07 15.31
N LYS A 50 -10.26 -2.73 15.38
CA LYS A 50 -11.51 -2.11 15.81
C LYS A 50 -12.62 -2.41 14.82
N ARG A 51 -12.37 -2.22 13.51
CA ARG A 51 -13.34 -2.47 12.45
C ARG A 51 -13.79 -3.93 12.41
N VAL A 52 -12.86 -4.88 12.51
CA VAL A 52 -13.16 -6.32 12.54
C VAL A 52 -14.06 -6.66 13.74
N THR A 53 -13.78 -6.08 14.90
CA THR A 53 -14.59 -6.27 16.12
C THR A 53 -16.00 -5.68 15.98
N GLU A 54 -16.13 -4.50 15.37
CA GLU A 54 -17.43 -3.89 15.07
C GLU A 54 -18.25 -4.75 14.11
N LEU A 55 -17.64 -5.20 13.00
CA LEU A 55 -18.29 -6.07 12.03
C LEU A 55 -18.72 -7.40 12.66
N LEU A 56 -17.89 -7.99 13.52
CA LEU A 56 -18.23 -9.21 14.26
C LEU A 56 -19.42 -8.98 15.20
N LYS A 57 -19.48 -7.84 15.89
CA LYS A 57 -20.60 -7.50 16.77
C LYS A 57 -21.89 -7.34 15.97
N THR A 58 -21.87 -6.57 14.89
CA THR A 58 -23.02 -6.39 13.98
C THR A 58 -23.47 -7.73 13.40
N PHE A 59 -22.54 -8.59 13.04
CA PHE A 59 -22.82 -9.95 12.58
C PHE A 59 -23.58 -10.76 13.65
N CYS A 60 -23.05 -10.82 14.88
CA CYS A 60 -23.67 -11.55 15.98
C CYS A 60 -25.08 -11.03 16.32
N GLU A 61 -25.29 -9.72 16.31
CA GLU A 61 -26.59 -9.09 16.51
C GLU A 61 -27.57 -9.45 15.39
N SER A 62 -27.14 -9.38 14.13
CA SER A 62 -27.97 -9.72 12.96
C SER A 62 -28.45 -11.18 12.96
N LYS A 63 -27.65 -12.08 13.53
CA LYS A 63 -27.96 -13.52 13.60
C LYS A 63 -28.64 -13.94 14.91
N SER A 64 -28.89 -12.99 15.82
CA SER A 64 -29.43 -13.20 17.17
C SER A 64 -28.61 -14.22 17.97
N LEU A 65 -27.29 -14.08 17.94
CA LEU A 65 -26.35 -14.89 18.72
C LEU A 65 -26.13 -14.33 20.14
N THR A 66 -26.77 -13.22 20.49
CA THR A 66 -26.64 -12.54 21.79
C THR A 66 -27.55 -13.16 22.88
N THR A 67 -27.01 -13.25 24.09
CA THR A 67 -27.46 -14.17 25.15
C THR A 67 -28.29 -13.50 26.25
N ASP A 68 -29.03 -12.43 25.96
CA ASP A 68 -29.57 -11.62 27.07
C ASP A 68 -30.67 -12.32 27.90
N LYS A 69 -31.28 -13.42 27.43
CA LYS A 69 -32.27 -14.24 28.20
C LYS A 69 -32.41 -15.71 27.73
N ALA A 70 -31.35 -16.52 27.69
CA ALA A 70 -31.44 -17.88 27.13
C ALA A 70 -31.78 -18.99 28.15
N ASN A 71 -32.84 -19.77 27.88
CA ASN A 71 -33.19 -21.01 28.58
C ASN A 71 -32.31 -22.18 28.06
N ILE A 72 -32.23 -23.31 28.79
CA ILE A 72 -31.37 -24.47 28.41
C ILE A 72 -31.64 -25.01 26.98
N LYS A 73 -32.87 -24.89 26.48
CA LYS A 73 -33.24 -25.25 25.09
C LYS A 73 -32.75 -24.25 24.05
N ASP A 74 -32.64 -22.96 24.41
CA ASP A 74 -32.11 -21.91 23.55
C ASP A 74 -30.60 -22.04 23.41
N LEU A 75 -29.91 -22.55 24.45
CA LEU A 75 -28.48 -22.89 24.42
C LEU A 75 -28.12 -23.92 23.34
N SER A 76 -28.90 -25.00 23.20
CA SER A 76 -28.68 -25.99 22.12
C SER A 76 -28.93 -25.40 20.73
N HIS A 77 -29.89 -24.49 20.59
CA HIS A 77 -30.18 -23.80 19.33
C HIS A 77 -29.10 -22.77 18.98
N ILE A 78 -28.56 -22.06 19.98
CA ILE A 78 -27.42 -21.14 19.84
C ILE A 78 -26.15 -21.92 19.44
N LEU A 79 -25.85 -23.04 20.11
CA LEU A 79 -24.72 -23.91 19.73
C LEU A 79 -24.83 -24.40 18.28
N LYS A 80 -26.04 -24.79 17.85
CA LYS A 80 -26.27 -25.24 16.48
C LYS A 80 -26.12 -24.09 15.46
N LYS A 81 -26.61 -22.89 15.79
CA LYS A 81 -26.39 -21.68 14.97
C LYS A 81 -24.92 -21.25 14.94
N MET A 82 -24.19 -21.40 16.03
CA MET A 82 -22.75 -21.14 16.04
C MET A 82 -21.98 -22.11 15.14
N LEU A 83 -22.35 -23.40 15.15
CA LEU A 83 -21.79 -24.37 14.19
C LEU A 83 -22.15 -24.01 12.74
N GLN A 84 -23.36 -23.49 12.50
CA GLN A 84 -23.79 -23.02 11.18
C GLN A 84 -22.94 -21.84 10.68
N TYR A 85 -22.54 -20.91 11.55
CA TYR A 85 -21.72 -19.75 11.20
C TYR A 85 -20.23 -19.94 11.49
N GLN A 86 -19.78 -21.17 11.73
CA GLN A 86 -18.39 -21.45 12.10
C GLN A 86 -17.41 -20.98 11.03
N MET A 87 -17.74 -21.14 9.74
CA MET A 87 -16.88 -20.68 8.64
C MET A 87 -16.75 -19.15 8.63
N GLU A 88 -17.86 -18.42 8.80
CA GLU A 88 -17.87 -16.95 8.84
C GLU A 88 -17.09 -16.42 10.06
N LEU A 89 -17.34 -16.98 11.25
CA LEU A 89 -16.58 -16.64 12.46
C LEU A 89 -15.08 -16.94 12.32
N SER A 90 -14.73 -18.01 11.60
CA SER A 90 -13.35 -18.37 11.30
C SER A 90 -12.64 -17.33 10.42
N LYS A 91 -13.37 -16.61 9.55
CA LYS A 91 -12.82 -15.50 8.77
C LYS A 91 -12.48 -14.30 9.67
N TYR A 92 -13.40 -13.90 10.56
CA TYR A 92 -13.14 -12.81 11.53
C TYR A 92 -11.93 -13.11 12.40
N SER A 93 -11.81 -14.34 12.90
CA SER A 93 -10.64 -14.77 13.68
C SER A 93 -9.36 -14.68 12.86
N THR A 94 -9.36 -15.10 11.60
CA THR A 94 -8.17 -14.97 10.74
C THR A 94 -7.73 -13.52 10.57
N HIS A 95 -8.66 -12.59 10.31
CA HIS A 95 -8.28 -11.18 10.12
C HIS A 95 -7.80 -10.51 11.42
N LEU A 96 -8.31 -10.92 12.59
CA LEU A 96 -7.75 -10.49 13.87
C LEU A 96 -6.33 -11.02 14.08
N HIS A 97 -6.07 -12.29 13.75
CA HIS A 97 -4.73 -12.86 13.81
C HIS A 97 -3.77 -12.18 12.84
N LEU A 98 -4.21 -11.92 11.60
CA LEU A 98 -3.43 -11.22 10.59
C LEU A 98 -3.03 -9.82 11.06
N ALA A 99 -3.96 -9.07 11.65
CA ALA A 99 -3.70 -7.74 12.19
C ALA A 99 -2.74 -7.78 13.39
N ASP A 100 -2.91 -8.75 14.29
CA ASP A 100 -2.03 -8.95 15.44
C ASP A 100 -0.60 -9.31 15.01
N ASP A 101 -0.45 -10.22 14.04
CA ASP A 101 0.86 -10.59 13.49
C ASP A 101 1.54 -9.40 12.78
N CYS A 102 0.80 -8.62 11.99
CA CYS A 102 1.31 -7.36 11.43
C CYS A 102 1.86 -6.46 12.54
N MET A 103 1.12 -6.28 13.63
CA MET A 103 1.53 -5.43 14.75
C MET A 103 2.71 -6.00 15.55
N LYS A 104 2.85 -7.32 15.66
CA LYS A 104 4.02 -7.95 16.28
C LYS A 104 5.30 -7.66 15.49
N HIS A 105 5.24 -7.78 14.16
CA HIS A 105 6.39 -7.48 13.28
C HIS A 105 6.69 -5.99 13.19
N PHE A 106 5.66 -5.14 13.26
CA PHE A 106 5.81 -3.69 13.22
C PHE A 106 6.47 -3.13 14.49
N LYS A 107 6.06 -3.61 15.66
CA LYS A 107 6.59 -3.14 16.95
C LYS A 107 8.07 -3.46 17.06
N GLY A 108 8.90 -2.44 17.30
CA GLY A 108 10.34 -2.61 17.50
C GLY A 108 11.14 -1.85 16.46
N TYR A 109 11.85 -2.55 15.58
CA TYR A 109 12.76 -1.90 14.63
C TYR A 109 12.02 -1.30 13.42
N VAL A 110 10.94 -1.93 12.96
CA VAL A 110 10.14 -1.47 11.82
C VAL A 110 9.48 -0.13 12.12
N GLU A 111 8.91 0.05 13.31
CA GLU A 111 8.34 1.34 13.73
C GLU A 111 9.38 2.48 13.64
N LYS A 112 10.61 2.23 14.10
CA LYS A 112 11.72 3.20 14.01
C LYS A 112 12.14 3.44 12.56
N LEU A 113 12.17 2.39 11.75
CA LEU A 113 12.49 2.44 10.33
C LEU A 113 11.48 3.33 9.60
N CYS A 114 10.19 3.13 9.81
CA CYS A 114 9.12 3.93 9.20
C CYS A 114 9.26 5.42 9.52
N SER A 115 9.67 5.78 10.75
CA SER A 115 9.91 7.19 11.09
C SER A 115 10.98 7.81 10.21
N VAL A 116 12.09 7.11 9.97
CA VAL A 116 13.18 7.60 9.12
C VAL A 116 12.78 7.57 7.64
N GLU A 117 12.05 6.54 7.20
CA GLU A 117 11.54 6.46 5.83
C GLU A 117 10.58 7.60 5.49
N GLN A 118 9.64 7.92 6.38
CA GLN A 118 8.69 9.02 6.19
C GLN A 118 9.40 10.36 6.12
N ASP A 119 10.31 10.61 7.07
CA ASP A 119 11.14 11.79 7.06
C ASP A 119 11.85 11.93 5.69
N LEU A 120 12.55 10.89 5.24
CA LEU A 120 13.30 10.92 3.98
C LEU A 120 12.39 11.07 2.75
N ALA A 121 11.23 10.40 2.73
CA ALA A 121 10.30 10.50 1.62
C ALA A 121 9.64 11.89 1.55
N MET A 122 9.32 12.48 2.69
CA MET A 122 8.67 13.79 2.80
C MET A 122 9.66 14.95 2.63
N GLY A 123 10.94 14.73 2.95
CA GLY A 123 11.99 15.75 2.97
C GLY A 123 11.93 16.68 4.19
N SER A 124 11.01 16.42 5.11
CA SER A 124 10.81 17.14 6.37
C SER A 124 10.42 16.17 7.48
N ASP A 125 10.65 16.55 8.73
CA ASP A 125 10.16 15.80 9.87
C ASP A 125 8.66 16.03 10.15
N ALA A 126 8.15 15.40 11.21
CA ALA A 126 6.74 15.50 11.62
C ALA A 126 6.32 16.93 12.01
N GLU A 127 7.28 17.78 12.38
CA GLU A 127 7.09 19.20 12.69
C GLU A 127 7.17 20.10 11.44
N GLY A 128 7.52 19.54 10.27
CA GLY A 128 7.68 20.26 9.01
C GLY A 128 9.05 20.91 8.83
N GLU A 129 10.01 20.63 9.71
CA GLU A 129 11.37 21.11 9.56
C GLU A 129 12.10 20.29 8.50
N LYS A 130 12.70 20.99 7.53
CA LYS A 130 13.46 20.34 6.46
C LYS A 130 14.60 19.51 7.04
N ILE A 131 14.78 18.32 6.49
CA ILE A 131 15.90 17.46 6.84
C ILE A 131 17.18 18.10 6.33
N LYS A 132 18.09 18.42 7.25
CA LYS A 132 19.31 19.17 6.96
C LYS A 132 20.57 18.31 6.95
N ASP A 133 20.52 17.05 7.38
CA ASP A 133 21.74 16.27 7.59
C ASP A 133 21.57 14.74 7.59
N ASP A 134 22.69 14.05 7.38
CA ASP A 134 22.83 12.58 7.31
C ASP A 134 22.61 11.88 8.66
N MET A 135 22.47 12.66 9.75
CA MET A 135 22.42 12.13 11.12
C MET A 135 21.24 11.19 11.39
N LYS A 136 20.12 11.33 10.67
CA LYS A 136 18.96 10.42 10.81
C LYS A 136 19.21 9.04 10.20
N LEU A 137 20.10 8.97 9.21
CA LEU A 137 20.43 7.74 8.49
C LEU A 137 21.41 6.86 9.29
N ILE A 138 22.40 7.48 9.94
CA ILE A 138 23.51 6.79 10.61
C ILE A 138 23.04 5.73 11.63
N PRO A 139 22.07 6.00 12.54
CA PRO A 139 21.61 5.00 13.50
C PRO A 139 21.07 3.74 12.83
N VAL A 140 20.33 3.87 11.71
CA VAL A 140 19.75 2.73 10.99
C VAL A 140 20.83 1.95 10.25
N LEU A 141 21.78 2.63 9.60
CA LEU A 141 22.84 1.95 8.85
C LEU A 141 23.80 1.18 9.76
N LEU A 142 24.12 1.71 10.94
CA LEU A 142 25.04 1.08 11.88
C LEU A 142 24.39 0.00 12.75
N ASP A 143 23.06 -0.05 12.83
CA ASP A 143 22.37 -1.05 13.64
C ASP A 143 22.47 -2.44 12.99
N ALA A 144 23.09 -3.38 13.70
CA ALA A 144 23.24 -4.77 13.25
C ALA A 144 21.92 -5.57 13.31
N ALA A 145 20.92 -5.09 14.05
CA ALA A 145 19.59 -5.71 14.13
C ALA A 145 18.75 -5.43 12.87
N VAL A 146 19.09 -4.40 12.09
CA VAL A 146 18.36 -4.04 10.86
C VAL A 146 18.81 -4.94 9.70
N PRO A 147 17.89 -5.64 9.01
CA PRO A 147 18.20 -6.45 7.84
C PRO A 147 18.88 -5.66 6.71
N PRO A 148 19.72 -6.30 5.87
CA PRO A 148 20.39 -5.62 4.75
C PRO A 148 19.44 -4.94 3.77
N TYR A 149 18.28 -5.56 3.46
CA TYR A 149 17.29 -4.98 2.54
C TYR A 149 16.70 -3.68 3.07
N ASP A 150 16.35 -3.63 4.36
CA ASP A 150 15.80 -2.43 4.99
C ASP A 150 16.83 -1.29 4.99
N LYS A 151 18.11 -1.59 5.22
CA LYS A 151 19.19 -0.59 5.08
C LYS A 151 19.31 -0.05 3.66
N ILE A 152 19.15 -0.92 2.65
CA ILE A 152 19.19 -0.53 1.24
C ILE A 152 18.00 0.37 0.90
N LEU A 153 16.80 0.08 1.41
CA LEU A 153 15.61 0.92 1.20
C LEU A 153 15.82 2.34 1.71
N VAL A 154 16.31 2.50 2.95
CA VAL A 154 16.60 3.84 3.52
C VAL A 154 17.71 4.54 2.74
N LEU A 155 18.73 3.81 2.30
CA LEU A 155 19.81 4.37 1.50
C LEU A 155 19.31 4.87 0.12
N LEU A 156 18.44 4.11 -0.55
CA LEU A 156 17.84 4.51 -1.81
C LEU A 156 16.96 5.75 -1.63
N LEU A 157 16.17 5.81 -0.56
CA LEU A 157 15.38 6.97 -0.20
C LEU A 157 16.23 8.22 -0.01
N TYR A 158 17.32 8.10 0.73
CA TYR A 158 18.27 9.18 0.92
C TYR A 158 18.86 9.65 -0.42
N ILE A 159 19.31 8.73 -1.28
CA ILE A 159 19.85 9.06 -2.60
C ILE A 159 18.82 9.79 -3.46
N LEU A 160 17.56 9.36 -3.43
CA LEU A 160 16.46 9.99 -4.17
C LEU A 160 16.13 11.39 -3.63
N LEU A 161 16.13 11.58 -2.31
CA LEU A 161 15.89 12.88 -1.67
C LEU A 161 16.91 13.94 -2.11
N TRP A 162 18.19 13.55 -2.20
CA TRP A 162 19.27 14.45 -2.62
C TRP A 162 19.48 14.49 -4.13
N ASN A 163 18.68 13.75 -4.91
CA ASN A 163 18.82 13.59 -6.36
C ASN A 163 20.24 13.17 -6.76
N GLY A 164 20.71 12.09 -6.12
CA GLY A 164 22.03 11.52 -6.31
C GLY A 164 23.06 12.00 -5.30
N VAL A 165 24.13 11.21 -5.14
CA VAL A 165 25.24 11.47 -4.22
C VAL A 165 26.58 11.39 -4.95
N SER A 166 27.67 11.83 -4.32
CA SER A 166 29.00 11.59 -4.87
C SER A 166 29.40 10.12 -4.75
N GLU A 167 30.25 9.65 -5.65
CA GLU A 167 30.77 8.27 -5.64
C GLU A 167 31.49 7.93 -4.33
N GLU A 168 32.23 8.90 -3.77
CA GLU A 168 32.90 8.75 -2.48
C GLU A 168 31.90 8.59 -1.32
N ASN A 169 30.84 9.40 -1.30
CA ASN A 169 29.81 9.32 -0.26
C ASN A 169 29.02 8.01 -0.38
N LEU A 170 28.68 7.59 -1.60
CA LEU A 170 28.01 6.30 -1.82
C LEU A 170 28.85 5.14 -1.28
N ALA A 171 30.15 5.11 -1.59
CA ALA A 171 31.05 4.07 -1.11
C ALA A 171 31.11 4.03 0.42
N LYS A 172 31.18 5.19 1.08
CA LYS A 172 31.14 5.30 2.55
C LYS A 172 29.82 4.79 3.12
N LEU A 173 28.68 5.17 2.54
CA LEU A 173 27.35 4.74 3.00
C LEU A 173 27.17 3.22 2.87
N ILE A 174 27.56 2.64 1.73
CA ILE A 174 27.52 1.18 1.51
C ILE A 174 28.42 0.45 2.50
N GLN A 175 29.60 1.00 2.79
CA GLN A 175 30.53 0.44 3.75
C GLN A 175 29.98 0.49 5.19
N HIS A 176 29.44 1.63 5.62
CA HIS A 176 28.86 1.79 6.96
C HIS A 176 27.61 0.92 7.17
N ALA A 177 26.78 0.78 6.13
CA ALA A 177 25.61 -0.09 6.16
C ALA A 177 25.94 -1.59 6.15
N ASN A 178 27.19 -1.96 5.82
CA ASN A 178 27.64 -3.34 5.64
C ASN A 178 26.83 -4.11 4.57
N VAL A 179 26.57 -3.45 3.43
CA VAL A 179 25.77 -4.00 2.30
C VAL A 179 26.54 -4.06 0.99
N GLN A 180 27.86 -4.25 1.05
CA GLN A 180 28.76 -4.25 -0.12
C GLN A 180 28.35 -5.28 -1.18
N ALA A 181 27.82 -6.44 -0.75
CA ALA A 181 27.30 -7.48 -1.62
C ALA A 181 26.13 -7.01 -2.51
N TYR A 182 25.41 -5.97 -2.10
CA TYR A 182 24.25 -5.40 -2.79
C TYR A 182 24.57 -4.08 -3.50
N SER A 183 25.85 -3.71 -3.66
CA SER A 183 26.27 -2.47 -4.32
C SER A 183 25.72 -2.35 -5.75
N SER A 184 25.66 -3.46 -6.49
CA SER A 184 25.06 -3.51 -7.83
C SER A 184 23.57 -3.21 -7.82
N LEU A 185 22.83 -3.69 -6.81
CA LEU A 185 21.39 -3.42 -6.66
C LEU A 185 21.11 -1.92 -6.53
N ILE A 186 21.91 -1.22 -5.73
CA ILE A 186 21.76 0.23 -5.52
C ILE A 186 22.00 0.98 -6.84
N ARG A 187 23.07 0.63 -7.56
CA ARG A 187 23.43 1.27 -8.85
C ARG A 187 22.45 0.94 -9.97
N ASN A 188 21.83 -0.23 -9.95
CA ASN A 188 20.85 -0.62 -10.96
C ASN A 188 19.61 0.29 -10.97
N LEU A 189 19.38 1.12 -9.94
CA LEU A 189 18.36 2.17 -9.99
C LEU A 189 18.55 3.11 -11.18
N GLU A 190 19.80 3.35 -11.61
CA GLU A 190 20.09 4.17 -12.80
C GLU A 190 19.53 3.56 -14.10
N GLN A 191 19.38 2.24 -14.15
CA GLN A 191 18.77 1.55 -15.32
C GLN A 191 17.27 1.82 -15.43
N LEU A 192 16.62 2.20 -14.32
CA LEU A 192 15.22 2.62 -14.29
C LEU A 192 15.06 4.14 -14.49
N GLY A 193 16.16 4.86 -14.74
CA GLY A 193 16.18 6.30 -14.93
C GLY A 193 16.27 7.12 -13.64
N GLY A 194 16.54 6.52 -12.49
CA GLY A 194 16.82 7.26 -11.25
C GLY A 194 18.26 7.79 -11.20
N THR A 195 18.50 8.89 -10.48
CA THR A 195 19.87 9.38 -10.24
C THR A 195 20.46 8.72 -9.00
N VAL A 196 21.54 7.95 -9.15
CA VAL A 196 22.31 7.42 -8.01
C VAL A 196 23.56 8.24 -7.80
N ILE A 197 24.39 8.37 -8.83
CA ILE A 197 25.56 9.24 -8.80
C ILE A 197 25.20 10.57 -9.45
N ASN A 198 25.50 11.67 -8.76
CA ASN A 198 25.32 13.00 -9.33
C ASN A 198 26.61 13.42 -10.06
N PRO A 199 26.63 13.47 -11.40
CA PRO A 199 27.83 13.84 -12.17
C PRO A 199 28.11 15.35 -12.19
N GLY A 200 27.37 16.17 -11.45
CA GLY A 200 27.51 17.64 -11.47
C GLY A 200 26.98 18.30 -12.75
N CYS A 201 26.51 17.52 -13.72
CA CYS A 201 25.73 18.02 -14.85
C CYS A 201 24.25 17.87 -14.54
N SER A 202 23.56 19.01 -14.49
CA SER A 202 22.10 19.13 -14.36
C SER A 202 21.40 18.51 -15.57
N GLY A 203 21.34 17.18 -15.63
CA GLY A 203 20.28 16.49 -16.33
C GLY A 203 19.04 16.67 -15.49
N THR A 204 18.14 17.57 -15.89
CA THR A 204 16.88 17.82 -15.20
C THR A 204 16.00 16.58 -15.36
N LEU A 205 16.23 15.55 -14.53
CA LEU A 205 15.16 14.60 -14.27
C LEU A 205 14.01 15.42 -13.74
N ILE A 206 12.86 15.27 -14.38
CA ILE A 206 11.60 15.84 -13.92
C ILE A 206 11.31 15.12 -12.60
N GLN A 207 11.76 15.73 -11.50
CA GLN A 207 11.32 15.34 -10.18
C GLN A 207 9.84 15.74 -10.14
N LEU A 208 8.98 14.75 -10.32
CA LEU A 208 7.53 14.96 -10.17
C LEU A 208 7.31 15.43 -8.74
N GLU A 209 6.94 16.70 -8.61
CA GLU A 209 6.69 17.31 -7.30
C GLU A 209 5.38 16.75 -6.75
N ARG A 210 5.45 16.22 -5.53
CA ARG A 210 4.27 15.76 -4.80
C ARG A 210 3.47 16.95 -4.30
N ARG A 211 2.14 16.89 -4.42
CA ARG A 211 1.25 17.89 -3.83
C ARG A 211 1.27 17.79 -2.31
N GLU A 212 1.39 18.93 -1.63
CA GLU A 212 1.28 18.99 -0.17
C GLU A 212 -0.15 18.62 0.26
N GLN A 213 -0.29 17.52 1.00
CA GLN A 213 -1.58 17.09 1.52
C GLN A 213 -1.92 17.82 2.81
N ARG A 214 -3.17 18.26 2.91
CA ARG A 214 -3.74 18.96 4.07
C ARG A 214 -4.59 18.06 4.97
N GLU A 215 -4.75 16.79 4.60
CA GLU A 215 -5.55 15.84 5.37
C GLU A 215 -4.75 15.37 6.61
N PRO A 216 -5.38 15.27 7.78
CA PRO A 216 -4.73 14.71 8.95
C PRO A 216 -4.48 13.22 8.73
N THR A 217 -3.22 12.85 8.47
CA THR A 217 -2.77 11.46 8.33
C THR A 217 -2.08 10.98 9.61
N TYR A 218 -1.95 9.67 9.76
CA TYR A 218 -1.08 9.09 10.78
C TYR A 218 0.37 9.52 10.52
N GLN A 219 1.11 9.85 11.58
CA GLN A 219 2.47 10.39 11.50
C GLN A 219 3.43 9.49 10.71
N LEU A 220 3.23 8.17 10.77
CA LEU A 220 4.06 7.18 10.06
C LEU A 220 3.53 6.83 8.66
N SER A 221 2.50 7.52 8.19
CA SER A 221 1.78 7.21 6.94
C SER A 221 1.41 8.51 6.19
N CYS A 222 2.30 9.50 6.22
CA CYS A 222 2.13 10.83 5.60
C CYS A 222 2.44 10.84 4.10
N TRP A 223 3.30 9.93 3.63
CA TRP A 223 3.62 9.82 2.21
C TRP A 223 2.41 9.42 1.37
N THR A 224 2.22 10.15 0.27
CA THR A 224 1.25 9.80 -0.77
C THR A 224 1.98 9.50 -2.08
N PRO A 225 1.65 8.38 -2.75
CA PRO A 225 2.19 8.08 -4.07
C PRO A 225 1.84 9.15 -5.10
N ILE A 226 2.84 9.57 -5.89
CA ILE A 226 2.71 10.56 -6.97
C ILE A 226 1.61 10.20 -7.98
N ILE A 227 1.37 8.90 -8.18
CA ILE A 227 0.31 8.43 -9.09
C ILE A 227 -1.09 8.87 -8.66
N LYS A 228 -1.33 9.09 -7.35
CA LYS A 228 -2.60 9.62 -6.84
C LYS A 228 -2.81 11.05 -7.35
N ASP A 229 -1.79 11.91 -7.18
CA ASP A 229 -1.83 13.29 -7.65
C ASP A 229 -2.07 13.34 -9.17
N MET A 230 -1.37 12.47 -9.93
CA MET A 230 -1.59 12.36 -11.38
C MET A 230 -3.00 11.91 -11.76
N MET A 231 -3.58 10.97 -11.00
CA MET A 231 -4.95 10.49 -11.23
C MET A 231 -5.98 11.58 -10.94
N GLU A 232 -5.81 12.31 -9.83
CA GLU A 232 -6.67 13.45 -9.47
C GLU A 232 -6.58 14.56 -10.53
N ASP A 233 -5.37 14.93 -10.94
CA ASP A 233 -5.14 15.96 -11.97
C ASP A 233 -5.71 15.56 -13.32
N MET A 234 -5.68 14.27 -13.67
CA MET A 234 -6.28 13.79 -14.92
C MET A 234 -7.82 13.83 -14.86
N VAL A 235 -8.42 13.58 -13.70
CA VAL A 235 -9.89 13.63 -13.52
C VAL A 235 -10.38 15.08 -13.50
N GLU A 236 -9.56 16.02 -13.01
CA GLU A 236 -9.85 17.45 -12.93
C GLU A 236 -9.43 18.25 -14.17
N ASP A 237 -8.95 17.58 -15.24
CA ASP A 237 -8.39 18.20 -16.45
C ASP A 237 -7.20 19.18 -16.16
N GLY A 238 -6.49 18.98 -15.05
CA GLY A 238 -5.37 19.80 -14.57
C GLY A 238 -3.97 19.26 -14.91
N LEU A 239 -3.88 18.07 -15.52
CA LEU A 239 -2.59 17.42 -15.82
C LEU A 239 -1.80 18.20 -16.89
N ASP A 240 -0.53 18.52 -16.62
CA ASP A 240 0.33 19.26 -17.56
C ASP A 240 0.59 18.45 -18.83
N GLN A 241 0.02 18.91 -19.95
CA GLN A 241 0.16 18.31 -21.27
C GLN A 241 1.58 18.38 -21.83
N LYS A 242 2.46 19.22 -21.29
CA LYS A 242 3.89 19.23 -21.68
C LYS A 242 4.63 18.02 -21.11
N LEU A 243 4.30 17.64 -19.88
CA LEU A 243 4.88 16.48 -19.21
C LEU A 243 4.17 15.19 -19.63
N TRP A 244 2.85 15.27 -19.87
CA TRP A 244 1.99 14.15 -20.21
C TRP A 244 1.24 14.40 -21.53
N PRO A 245 1.94 14.42 -22.68
CA PRO A 245 1.33 14.71 -23.97
C PRO A 245 0.43 13.56 -24.46
N PHE A 246 -0.63 13.92 -25.19
CA PHE A 246 -1.40 12.93 -25.94
C PHE A 246 -0.60 12.43 -27.15
N VAL A 247 -0.72 11.14 -27.45
CA VAL A 247 -0.11 10.52 -28.65
C VAL A 247 -0.82 10.97 -29.93
N SER A 248 -2.09 11.38 -29.83
CA SER A 248 -2.88 11.89 -30.94
C SER A 248 -3.68 13.08 -30.45
N ASP A 249 -3.81 14.11 -31.29
CA ASP A 249 -4.62 15.28 -30.98
C ASP A 249 -6.04 14.86 -30.60
N LEU A 250 -6.56 15.44 -29.52
CA LEU A 250 -7.96 15.31 -29.17
C LEU A 250 -8.77 15.81 -30.37
N ALA A 251 -9.62 14.95 -30.94
CA ALA A 251 -10.57 15.38 -31.95
C ALA A 251 -11.33 16.59 -31.39
N PRO A 252 -11.43 17.71 -32.11
CA PRO A 252 -12.01 18.93 -31.59
C PRO A 252 -13.42 18.63 -31.07
N THR A 253 -13.57 18.65 -29.75
CA THR A 253 -14.86 18.54 -29.12
C THR A 253 -15.59 19.82 -29.42
N SER A 254 -16.52 19.76 -30.38
CA SER A 254 -17.51 20.81 -30.57
C SER A 254 -18.28 20.96 -29.26
N SER A 255 -17.87 21.92 -28.44
CA SER A 255 -18.71 22.40 -27.35
C SER A 255 -20.00 22.93 -27.98
N THR A 256 -21.13 22.48 -27.45
CA THR A 256 -22.49 22.77 -27.92
C THR A 256 -22.83 22.27 -29.33
N GLN A 257 -23.38 21.05 -29.42
CA GLN A 257 -24.61 20.86 -30.19
C GLN A 257 -25.33 19.56 -29.80
N ALA A 258 -26.65 19.70 -29.71
CA ALA A 258 -27.60 18.65 -29.47
C ALA A 258 -27.44 17.48 -30.47
N ALA A 259 -27.95 16.33 -30.05
CA ALA A 259 -27.99 15.09 -30.80
C ALA A 259 -28.26 15.29 -32.31
N VAL A 260 -27.35 14.81 -33.15
CA VAL A 260 -27.69 14.44 -34.53
C VAL A 260 -27.06 13.10 -34.90
N SER A 261 -28.00 12.20 -35.18
CA SER A 261 -28.00 10.88 -35.80
C SER A 261 -26.87 10.48 -36.78
N ALA A 262 -26.50 9.21 -36.64
CA ALA A 262 -26.23 8.19 -37.67
C ALA A 262 -25.18 8.47 -38.77
N HIS A 263 -24.03 7.82 -38.65
CA HIS A 263 -23.66 6.62 -39.43
C HIS A 263 -22.14 6.49 -39.50
N PHE A 264 -21.55 5.56 -38.73
CA PHE A 264 -20.40 4.78 -39.21
C PHE A 264 -20.20 3.52 -38.37
N GLY A 265 -20.17 2.36 -39.05
CA GLY A 265 -19.38 1.19 -38.65
C GLY A 265 -19.84 0.34 -37.47
N HIS A 266 -20.78 -0.58 -37.71
CA HIS A 266 -21.05 -1.76 -36.89
C HIS A 266 -19.80 -2.65 -36.76
N TRP A 267 -19.18 -2.79 -35.57
CA TRP A 267 -18.28 -3.93 -35.30
C TRP A 267 -18.37 -4.57 -33.90
N HIS A 268 -19.36 -4.26 -33.06
CA HIS A 268 -19.61 -5.12 -31.90
C HIS A 268 -21.10 -5.27 -31.63
N LYS A 269 -21.72 -6.27 -32.26
CA LYS A 269 -22.93 -6.91 -31.74
C LYS A 269 -22.70 -8.41 -31.68
N ASN A 270 -22.32 -8.87 -30.49
CA ASN A 270 -22.98 -9.97 -29.78
C ASN A 270 -22.16 -10.37 -28.56
N LYS A 271 -22.52 -9.83 -27.39
CA LYS A 271 -22.67 -10.61 -26.16
C LYS A 271 -23.53 -9.84 -25.17
N VAL A 272 -24.53 -10.54 -24.68
CA VAL A 272 -25.56 -10.10 -23.74
C VAL A 272 -24.96 -10.03 -22.34
N GLY A 273 -25.29 -8.97 -21.59
CA GLY A 273 -25.40 -9.04 -20.13
C GLY A 273 -24.21 -8.59 -19.29
N ILE A 274 -23.80 -7.31 -19.39
CA ILE A 274 -23.33 -6.53 -18.23
C ILE A 274 -23.89 -5.13 -18.46
N GLU A 275 -24.66 -4.59 -17.50
CA GLU A 275 -25.01 -3.17 -17.48
C GLU A 275 -23.71 -2.36 -17.43
N ALA A 276 -23.20 -1.97 -18.60
CA ALA A 276 -22.09 -1.05 -18.71
C ALA A 276 -22.59 0.30 -18.20
N ARG A 277 -22.33 0.59 -16.92
CA ARG A 277 -22.50 1.94 -16.39
C ARG A 277 -21.70 2.89 -17.29
N PRO A 278 -22.33 3.92 -17.88
CA PRO A 278 -21.64 4.89 -18.71
C PRO A 278 -20.88 5.84 -17.79
N GLY A 279 -19.68 5.41 -17.38
CA GLY A 279 -18.74 6.23 -16.61
C GLY A 279 -17.44 6.34 -17.38
N SER A 280 -16.86 7.54 -17.40
CA SER A 280 -15.48 7.76 -17.84
C SER A 280 -14.56 6.84 -17.02
N ARG A 281 -13.60 6.19 -17.69
CA ARG A 281 -12.61 5.32 -17.03
C ARG A 281 -11.22 5.87 -17.28
N LEU A 282 -10.43 5.99 -16.23
CA LEU A 282 -9.01 6.24 -16.32
C LEU A 282 -8.29 4.89 -16.27
N ILE A 283 -7.50 4.59 -17.29
CA ILE A 283 -6.62 3.42 -17.32
C ILE A 283 -5.20 3.94 -17.20
N VAL A 284 -4.52 3.52 -16.13
CA VAL A 284 -3.12 3.86 -15.86
C VAL A 284 -2.28 2.61 -16.07
N TYR A 285 -1.13 2.78 -16.72
CA TYR A 285 -0.18 1.70 -16.97
C TYR A 285 1.22 2.15 -16.54
N THR A 286 1.84 1.37 -15.67
CA THR A 286 3.24 1.51 -15.30
C THR A 286 4.05 0.47 -16.08
N CYS A 287 5.17 0.86 -16.69
CA CYS A 287 6.02 -0.07 -17.46
C CYS A 287 6.67 -1.15 -16.57
N THR A 288 6.71 -0.93 -15.26
CA THR A 288 7.16 -1.87 -14.23
C THR A 288 5.98 -2.31 -13.35
N SER A 289 6.26 -3.04 -12.27
CA SER A 289 5.25 -3.46 -11.28
C SER A 289 4.65 -2.27 -10.52
N TRP A 290 3.36 -2.40 -10.18
CA TRP A 290 2.70 -1.55 -9.20
C TRP A 290 3.30 -1.78 -7.81
N VAL A 291 3.61 -0.70 -7.11
CA VAL A 291 4.04 -0.75 -5.71
C VAL A 291 3.20 0.24 -4.92
N VAL A 292 2.52 -0.26 -3.89
CA VAL A 292 2.03 0.59 -2.80
C VAL A 292 3.21 0.80 -1.87
N TRP A 293 3.54 2.05 -1.59
CA TRP A 293 4.70 2.40 -0.78
C TRP A 293 4.75 1.59 0.53
N PRO A 294 5.89 1.00 0.93
CA PRO A 294 5.99 0.17 2.13
C PRO A 294 5.60 0.92 3.40
N CYS A 295 5.55 2.25 3.36
CA CYS A 295 5.29 3.11 4.52
C CYS A 295 3.83 3.62 4.58
N GLN A 296 2.93 3.16 3.69
CA GLN A 296 1.49 3.12 4.01
C GLN A 296 1.18 1.85 4.83
N ARG A 297 1.91 1.67 5.95
CA ARG A 297 1.59 0.68 6.99
C ARG A 297 0.49 1.22 7.87
#